data_AF-A0AB37GIV8-F1
#
_entry.id   AF-A0AB37GIV8-F1
#
_cell.length_a   1.000
_cell.length_b   1.000
_cell.length_c   1.000
_cell.angle_alpha   90.00
_cell.angle_beta   90.00
_cell.angle_gamma   90.00
#
_symmetry.space_group_name_H-M   'P 1'
#
loop_
_entity.id
_entity.type
_entity.pdbx_description
1 polymer ?
#
loop_
_entity_poly.entity_id
_entity_poly.type
_entity_poly.pdbx_seq_one_letter_code
_entity_poly.pdbx_strand_id
1 'polypeptide(L)'
;MACRLCKERGKTWEGSDPVCAFENGVFSPKNWNCATMSKLRRLSEGLGNSDRDDDSCGSIGYVPLSDNYAPATYEGYGGYIVMMWYKERGRVGNALFMTDEGAEPLTIEHAEIAIKTAEGWLRNG
;
A
#
# COMPACT_ATOMS: atom_id res chain seq x y z
N MET A 1 11.19 12.10 3.65
CA MET A 1 9.97 12.82 4.12
C MET A 1 8.86 11.82 4.45
N ALA A 2 8.24 11.87 5.62
CA ALA A 2 7.14 10.96 5.95
C ALA A 2 5.90 11.21 5.07
N CYS A 3 5.21 10.14 4.66
CA CYS A 3 3.93 10.25 3.93
C CYS A 3 2.85 10.89 4.80
N ARG A 4 1.80 11.41 4.16
CA ARG A 4 0.69 12.12 4.84
C ARG A 4 0.11 11.30 6.01
N LEU A 5 -0.21 10.03 5.78
CA LEU A 5 -0.78 9.16 6.82
C LEU A 5 0.18 8.89 7.98
N CYS A 6 1.51 8.82 7.74
CA CYS A 6 2.49 8.70 8.82
C CYS A 6 2.54 9.97 9.66
N LYS A 7 2.48 11.15 9.02
CA LYS A 7 2.44 12.45 9.72
C LYS A 7 1.18 12.59 10.57
N GLU A 8 0.02 12.21 10.03
CA GLU A 8 -1.26 12.28 10.72
C GLU A 8 -1.35 11.31 11.91
N ARG A 9 -0.90 10.06 11.73
CA ARG A 9 -0.98 9.04 12.79
C ARG A 9 0.02 9.31 13.92
N GLY A 10 1.22 9.76 13.60
CA GLY A 10 2.34 9.82 14.55
C GLY A 10 2.72 8.43 15.10
N LYS A 11 3.35 8.44 16.28
CA LYS A 11 3.68 7.24 17.08
C LYS A 11 2.58 7.04 18.13
N THR A 12 1.94 5.88 18.09
CA THR A 12 0.79 5.56 18.96
C THR A 12 1.04 4.32 19.83
N TRP A 13 2.29 3.84 19.92
CA TRP A 13 2.65 2.63 20.66
C TRP A 13 4.04 2.72 21.29
N GLU A 14 4.26 1.94 22.35
CA GLU A 14 5.52 1.83 23.10
C GLU A 14 6.46 0.79 22.48
N GLY A 15 6.97 1.08 21.28
CA GLY A 15 7.93 0.22 20.58
C GLY A 15 8.85 1.01 19.65
N SER A 16 9.47 0.32 18.70
CA SER A 16 10.33 0.96 17.69
C SER A 16 9.59 2.04 16.91
N ASP A 17 10.31 3.11 16.56
CA ASP A 17 9.73 4.23 15.83
C ASP A 17 9.26 3.82 14.42
N PRO A 18 8.17 4.44 13.90
CA PRO A 18 7.77 4.23 12.53
C PRO A 18 8.84 4.71 11.54
N VAL A 19 9.14 3.86 10.56
CA VAL A 19 9.96 4.19 9.38
C VAL A 19 9.04 4.20 8.16
N CYS A 20 8.95 5.35 7.49
CA CYS A 20 8.05 5.53 6.35
C CYS A 20 8.57 4.78 5.13
N ALA A 21 7.69 4.07 4.42
CA ALA A 21 8.06 3.36 3.20
C ALA A 21 8.26 4.30 1.99
N PHE A 22 7.87 5.57 2.07
CA PHE A 22 7.85 6.52 0.95
C PHE A 22 8.69 7.76 1.20
N GLU A 23 9.83 7.64 1.89
CA GLU A 23 10.62 8.83 2.24
C GLU A 23 11.07 9.68 1.05
N ASN A 24 11.27 9.04 -0.09
CA ASN A 24 11.66 9.66 -1.34
C ASN A 24 10.54 9.60 -2.39
N GLY A 25 9.28 9.44 -1.97
CA GLY A 25 8.12 9.31 -2.87
C GLY A 25 7.97 7.94 -3.56
N VAL A 26 8.96 7.05 -3.45
CA VAL A 26 8.92 5.68 -3.97
C VAL A 26 9.04 4.68 -2.83
N PHE A 27 8.39 3.53 -2.96
CA PHE A 27 8.41 2.45 -1.97
C PHE A 27 9.84 1.99 -1.65
N SER A 28 10.10 1.84 -0.36
CA SER A 28 11.32 1.26 0.20
C SER A 28 10.97 0.06 1.08
N PRO A 29 11.61 -1.11 0.86
CA PRO A 29 11.42 -2.28 1.72
C PRO A 29 12.04 -2.09 3.11
N LYS A 30 12.83 -1.03 3.32
CA LYS A 30 13.37 -0.61 4.63
C LYS A 30 12.35 0.25 5.35
N ASN A 31 11.19 -0.33 5.69
CA ASN A 31 10.10 0.35 6.39
C ASN A 31 9.70 -0.40 7.66
N TRP A 32 9.06 0.32 8.57
CA TRP A 32 8.52 -0.23 9.81
C TRP A 32 7.29 0.55 10.25
N ASN A 33 6.15 -0.11 10.39
CA ASN A 33 4.87 0.48 10.74
C ASN A 33 4.50 1.71 9.88
N CYS A 34 4.84 1.72 8.59
CA CYS A 34 4.40 2.80 7.70
C CYS A 34 2.87 2.81 7.62
N ALA A 35 2.24 3.95 7.95
CA ALA A 35 0.79 4.07 8.02
C ALA A 35 0.12 3.83 6.66
N THR A 36 0.69 4.36 5.56
CA THR A 36 0.19 4.10 4.20
C THR A 36 0.24 2.61 3.85
N MET A 37 1.38 1.95 4.05
CA MET A 37 1.48 0.51 3.74
C MET A 37 0.57 -0.34 4.63
N SER A 38 0.40 0.05 5.90
CA SER A 38 -0.53 -0.65 6.81
C SER A 38 -1.98 -0.46 6.39
N LYS A 39 -2.36 0.73 5.91
CA LYS A 39 -3.68 1.00 5.36
C LYS A 39 -3.93 0.18 4.09
N LEU A 40 -2.96 0.11 3.17
CA LEU A 40 -3.07 -0.70 1.95
C LEU A 40 -3.25 -2.19 2.26
N ARG A 41 -2.48 -2.76 3.20
CA ARG A 41 -2.69 -4.16 3.65
C ARG A 41 -4.11 -4.40 4.14
N ARG A 42 -4.60 -3.56 5.05
CA ARG A 42 -5.97 -3.66 5.58
C ARG A 42 -7.05 -3.51 4.51
N LEU A 43 -6.81 -2.67 3.50
CA LEU A 43 -7.72 -2.53 2.36
C LEU A 43 -7.70 -3.79 1.49
N SER A 44 -6.53 -4.38 1.26
CA SER A 44 -6.40 -5.65 0.55
C SER A 44 -7.18 -6.76 1.25
N GLU A 45 -7.02 -6.89 2.58
CA GLU A 45 -7.78 -7.83 3.41
C GLU A 45 -9.28 -7.54 3.37
N GLY A 46 -9.69 -6.28 3.55
CA GLY A 46 -11.09 -5.87 3.56
C GLY A 46 -11.81 -6.08 2.23
N LEU A 47 -11.07 -6.07 1.12
CA LEU A 47 -11.58 -6.41 -0.22
C LEU A 47 -11.57 -7.93 -0.50
N GLY A 48 -10.98 -8.75 0.38
CA GLY A 48 -10.78 -10.18 0.12
C GLY A 48 -9.66 -10.48 -0.89
N ASN A 49 -8.75 -9.53 -1.11
CA ASN A 49 -7.69 -9.57 -2.13
C ASN A 49 -6.33 -9.99 -1.56
N SER A 50 -6.31 -10.70 -0.42
CA SER A 50 -5.10 -11.13 0.26
C SER A 50 -5.15 -12.62 0.58
N ASP A 51 -3.99 -13.27 0.51
CA ASP A 51 -3.79 -14.65 0.93
C ASP A 51 -2.56 -14.77 1.83
N ARG A 52 -2.54 -15.81 2.68
CA ARG A 52 -1.47 -16.05 3.64
C ARG A 52 -1.09 -17.52 3.66
N ASP A 53 0.18 -17.76 3.35
CA ASP A 53 0.85 -19.04 3.52
C ASP A 53 1.97 -18.91 4.56
N ASP A 54 1.74 -19.49 5.74
CA ASP A 54 2.71 -19.47 6.85
C ASP A 54 3.87 -20.47 6.68
N ASP A 55 3.74 -21.45 5.78
CA ASP A 55 4.67 -22.56 5.60
C ASP A 55 5.62 -22.37 4.41
N SER A 56 5.27 -21.51 3.44
CA SER A 56 6.08 -21.30 2.23
C SER A 56 6.29 -19.84 1.84
N CYS A 57 5.29 -19.20 1.24
CA CYS A 57 5.44 -17.96 0.47
C CYS A 57 5.20 -16.67 1.26
N GLY A 58 4.74 -16.77 2.50
CA GLY A 58 4.33 -15.61 3.32
C GLY A 58 2.96 -15.08 2.93
N SER A 59 2.72 -13.79 3.16
CA SER A 59 1.47 -13.14 2.81
C SER A 59 1.62 -12.33 1.53
N ILE A 60 0.60 -12.40 0.68
CA ILE A 60 0.45 -11.59 -0.52
C ILE A 60 -0.91 -10.88 -0.49
N GLY A 61 -0.96 -9.70 -1.08
CA GLY A 61 -2.24 -9.07 -1.35
C GLY A 61 -2.11 -7.94 -2.35
N TYR A 62 -3.22 -7.59 -2.96
CA TYR A 62 -3.27 -6.48 -3.90
C TYR A 62 -4.38 -5.48 -3.58
N VAL A 63 -4.16 -4.23 -3.99
CA VAL A 63 -5.14 -3.14 -3.90
C VAL A 63 -5.31 -2.52 -5.29
N PRO A 64 -6.54 -2.43 -5.80
CA PRO A 64 -6.82 -1.81 -7.09
C PRO A 64 -6.58 -0.29 -7.05
N LEU A 65 -6.07 0.23 -8.15
CA LEU A 65 -5.95 1.64 -8.45
C LEU A 65 -6.79 1.92 -9.70
N SER A 66 -7.80 2.76 -9.58
CA SER A 66 -8.56 3.26 -10.72
C SER A 66 -8.27 4.74 -10.92
N ASP A 67 -7.88 5.08 -12.14
CA ASP A 67 -7.69 6.44 -12.66
C ASP A 67 -8.94 7.33 -12.49
N ASN A 68 -10.14 6.75 -12.43
CA ASN A 68 -11.38 7.48 -12.09
C ASN A 68 -11.34 8.16 -10.71
N TYR A 69 -10.46 7.74 -9.80
CA TYR A 69 -10.25 8.35 -8.48
C TYR A 69 -8.96 9.20 -8.41
N ALA A 70 -8.24 9.31 -9.52
CA ALA A 70 -7.01 10.07 -9.63
C ALA A 70 -7.28 11.57 -9.84
N PRO A 71 -6.35 12.46 -9.43
CA PRO A 71 -6.45 13.87 -9.81
C PRO A 71 -6.31 14.04 -11.33
N ALA A 72 -6.85 15.14 -11.88
CA ALA A 72 -6.76 15.43 -13.32
C ALA A 72 -5.31 15.61 -13.84
N THR A 73 -4.33 15.76 -12.94
CA THR A 73 -2.90 15.82 -13.25
C THR A 73 -2.25 14.45 -13.34
N TYR A 74 -2.97 13.37 -13.03
CA TYR A 74 -2.46 12.02 -13.13
C TYR A 74 -2.48 11.58 -14.59
N GLU A 75 -1.29 11.42 -15.17
CA GLU A 75 -1.11 10.99 -16.56
C GLU A 75 -0.90 9.47 -16.68
N GLY A 76 -1.07 8.73 -15.57
CA GLY A 76 -0.93 7.27 -15.53
C GLY A 76 -2.25 6.54 -15.80
N TYR A 77 -2.19 5.21 -15.76
CA TYR A 77 -3.33 4.33 -16.00
C TYR A 77 -3.76 3.60 -14.72
N GLY A 78 -4.95 2.99 -14.76
CA GLY A 78 -5.38 2.06 -13.73
C GLY A 78 -4.45 0.84 -13.62
N GLY A 79 -4.45 0.19 -12.46
CA GLY A 79 -3.63 -1.00 -12.22
C GLY A 79 -3.81 -1.54 -10.82
N TYR A 80 -2.81 -2.25 -10.32
CA TYR A 80 -2.84 -2.88 -9.00
C TYR A 80 -1.55 -2.60 -8.24
N ILE A 81 -1.70 -2.26 -6.96
CA ILE A 81 -0.59 -2.32 -6.02
C ILE A 81 -0.50 -3.74 -5.50
N VAL A 82 0.54 -4.47 -5.88
CA VAL A 82 0.80 -5.83 -5.37
C VAL A 82 1.81 -5.73 -4.25
N MET A 83 1.54 -6.37 -3.11
CA MET A 83 2.34 -6.32 -1.90
C MET A 83 2.61 -7.72 -1.36
N MET A 84 3.80 -7.90 -0.79
CA MET A 84 4.14 -9.09 -0.01
C MET A 84 4.68 -8.69 1.36
N TRP A 85 4.30 -9.45 2.39
CA TRP A 85 4.75 -9.22 3.75
C TRP A 85 4.92 -10.51 4.53
N TYR A 86 5.76 -10.46 5.57
CA TYR A 86 6.00 -11.59 6.43
C TYR A 86 5.14 -11.49 7.69
N LYS A 87 4.01 -12.21 7.70
CA LYS A 87 3.02 -12.24 8.77
C LYS A 87 2.46 -10.85 9.09
N GLU A 88 1.52 -10.74 10.03
CA GLU A 88 1.01 -9.45 10.49
C GLU A 88 2.00 -8.67 11.38
N ARG A 89 3.19 -8.41 10.84
CA ARG A 89 4.21 -7.53 11.43
C ARG A 89 4.13 -6.13 10.81
N GLY A 90 4.87 -5.20 11.38
CA GLY A 90 4.83 -3.79 10.97
C GLY A 90 5.38 -3.49 9.57
N ARG A 91 5.99 -4.46 8.88
CA ARG A 91 6.77 -4.23 7.65
C ARG A 91 6.12 -4.86 6.43
N VAL A 92 6.06 -4.10 5.34
CA VAL A 92 5.84 -4.66 3.99
C VAL A 92 7.21 -4.93 3.35
N GLY A 93 7.41 -6.18 2.93
CA GLY A 93 8.71 -6.66 2.45
C GLY A 93 8.96 -6.33 0.99
N ASN A 94 7.92 -6.39 0.15
CA ASN A 94 7.97 -6.01 -1.25
C ASN A 94 6.64 -5.35 -1.67
N ALA A 95 6.70 -4.38 -2.58
CA ALA A 95 5.51 -3.75 -3.16
C ALA A 95 5.82 -3.11 -4.51
N LEU A 96 4.92 -3.29 -5.48
CA LEU A 96 5.05 -2.81 -6.85
C LEU A 96 3.70 -2.28 -7.35
N PHE A 97 3.74 -1.35 -8.30
CA PHE A 97 2.59 -1.02 -9.12
C PHE A 97 2.62 -1.91 -10.37
N MET A 98 1.52 -2.55 -10.71
CA MET A 98 1.44 -3.53 -11.78
C MET A 98 0.26 -3.23 -12.70
N THR A 99 0.54 -3.23 -13.99
CA THR A 99 -0.43 -3.13 -15.09
C THR A 99 -0.39 -4.43 -15.91
N ASP A 100 -1.19 -4.50 -16.96
CA ASP A 100 -1.11 -5.56 -17.96
C ASP A 100 0.17 -5.47 -18.83
N GLU A 101 0.80 -4.30 -18.89
CA GLU A 101 2.05 -4.07 -19.64
C GLU A 101 3.31 -4.40 -18.82
N GLY A 102 3.24 -4.40 -17.48
CA GLY A 102 4.40 -4.72 -16.66
C GLY A 102 4.29 -4.31 -15.19
N ALA A 103 5.45 -4.22 -14.54
CA ALA A 103 5.56 -3.82 -13.15
C ALA A 103 6.55 -2.66 -13.00
N GLU A 104 6.14 -1.67 -12.21
CA GLU A 104 6.86 -0.43 -11.95
C GLU A 104 7.05 -0.21 -10.45
N PRO A 105 8.00 0.66 -10.06
CA PRO A 105 8.13 1.07 -8.67
C PRO A 105 6.83 1.67 -8.14
N LEU A 106 6.39 1.19 -6.96
CA LEU A 106 5.24 1.77 -6.29
C LEU A 106 5.58 3.20 -5.79
N THR A 107 4.85 4.21 -6.26
CA THR A 107 4.99 5.60 -5.79
C THR A 107 3.97 5.92 -4.70
N ILE A 108 4.20 7.01 -3.97
CA ILE A 108 3.24 7.53 -3.00
C ILE A 108 1.95 8.00 -3.68
N GLU A 109 2.05 8.54 -4.90
CA GLU A 109 0.88 8.94 -5.69
C GLU A 109 0.01 7.72 -6.03
N HIS A 110 0.62 6.63 -6.51
CA HIS A 110 -0.09 5.36 -6.72
C HIS A 110 -0.81 4.90 -5.44
N ALA A 111 -0.10 4.91 -4.30
CA ALA A 111 -0.67 4.51 -3.02
C ALA A 111 -1.88 5.36 -2.60
N GLU A 112 -1.84 6.68 -2.81
CA GLU A 112 -2.94 7.56 -2.45
C GLU A 112 -4.18 7.38 -3.35
N ILE A 113 -3.98 7.16 -4.65
CA ILE A 113 -5.07 6.88 -5.59
C ILE A 113 -5.71 5.51 -5.29
N ALA A 114 -4.90 4.49 -5.01
CA ALA A 114 -5.40 3.16 -4.65
C ALA A 114 -6.20 3.17 -3.34
N ILE A 115 -5.77 3.95 -2.34
CA ILE A 115 -6.55 4.13 -1.10
C ILE A 115 -7.92 4.74 -1.41
N LYS A 116 -7.98 5.80 -2.22
CA LYS A 116 -9.25 6.42 -2.63
C LYS A 116 -10.15 5.45 -3.39
N THR A 117 -9.56 4.68 -4.31
CA THR A 117 -10.26 3.66 -5.11
C THR A 117 -10.91 2.62 -4.20
N ALA A 118 -10.11 1.97 -3.35
CA ALA A 118 -10.57 0.90 -2.46
C ALA A 118 -11.61 1.39 -1.43
N GLU A 119 -11.42 2.58 -0.85
CA GLU A 119 -12.41 3.16 0.06
C GLU A 119 -13.71 3.53 -0.67
N GLY A 120 -13.63 3.94 -1.94
CA GLY A 120 -14.80 4.15 -2.79
C GLY A 120 -15.59 2.86 -3.00
N TRP A 121 -14.90 1.76 -3.29
CA TRP A 121 -15.54 0.47 -3.53
C TRP A 121 -16.16 -0.11 -2.26
N LEU A 122 -15.44 -0.08 -1.14
CA LEU A 122 -15.96 -0.57 0.15
C LEU A 122 -17.15 0.22 0.70
N ARG A 123 -17.37 1.47 0.25
CA ARG A 123 -18.57 2.25 0.62
C ARG A 123 -19.80 1.90 -0.22
N ASN A 124 -19.60 1.34 -1.41
CA ASN A 124 -20.64 1.12 -2.41
C ASN A 124 -21.00 -0.36 -2.64
N GLY A 125 -20.24 -1.29 -2.04
CA GLY A 125 -20.52 -2.73 -2.02
C GLY A 125 -21.18 -3.15 -0.72
#